data_AF-A0A424RVW1-F1
#
_entry.id   AF-A0A424RVW1-F1
#
_cell.length_a   1.000
_cell.length_b   1.000
_cell.length_c   1.000
_cell.angle_alpha   90.00
_cell.angle_beta   90.00
_cell.angle_gamma   90.00
#
_symmetry.space_group_name_H-M   'P 1'
#
loop_
_entity.id
_entity.type
_entity.pdbx_description
1 polymer ?
#
loop_
_entity_poly.entity_id
_entity_poly.type
_entity_poly.pdbx_seq_one_letter_code
_entity_poly.pdbx_strand_id
1 'polypeptide(L)'
;MSKVIGIDLGTTNSCVAIMDGSQAKVLENAEGARTTPSVVAFLENDEKLVGQPAKRQAVTNAGDTIFAAKRLIGRKFDGPSVQKDISKVPYKIVKSDNGDAWVEGKGKKYSPAQISAFVLQKMKETAEKYLGQAVTKAVITVPAYFNDSQ
;
A
#
# COMPACT_ATOMS: atom_id res chain seq x y z
N MET A 1 6.64 17.78 -20.06
CA MET A 1 6.84 17.78 -18.59
C MET A 1 5.98 16.65 -18.02
N SER A 2 6.54 15.74 -17.21
CA SER A 2 5.75 14.65 -16.60
C SER A 2 4.66 15.24 -15.68
N LYS A 3 3.41 14.79 -15.82
CA LYS A 3 2.30 15.25 -14.96
C LYS A 3 2.56 14.80 -13.51
N VAL A 4 2.23 15.68 -12.56
CA VAL A 4 2.21 15.33 -11.13
C VAL A 4 0.85 14.69 -10.83
N ILE A 5 0.86 13.48 -10.27
CA ILE A 5 -0.36 12.77 -9.89
C ILE A 5 -0.67 12.94 -8.40
N GLY A 6 -1.94 12.95 -8.03
CA GLY A 6 -2.38 12.94 -6.63
C GLY A 6 -2.76 11.52 -6.23
N ILE A 7 -2.16 11.00 -5.16
CA ILE A 7 -2.46 9.66 -4.64
C ILE A 7 -3.00 9.79 -3.21
N ASP A 8 -4.23 9.35 -3.02
CA ASP A 8 -4.71 9.03 -1.69
C ASP A 8 -4.24 7.62 -1.31
N LEU A 9 -3.25 7.52 -0.42
CA LEU A 9 -2.75 6.24 0.08
C LEU A 9 -3.51 5.86 1.36
N GLY A 10 -4.70 5.29 1.24
CA GLY A 10 -5.50 4.96 2.43
C GLY A 10 -5.10 3.64 3.09
N THR A 11 -5.53 3.45 4.34
CA THR A 11 -5.33 2.20 5.10
C THR A 11 -6.01 1.00 4.45
N THR A 12 -7.19 1.21 3.87
CA THR A 12 -8.03 0.14 3.28
C THR A 12 -8.08 0.20 1.77
N ASN A 13 -8.24 1.40 1.21
CA ASN A 13 -8.30 1.64 -0.22
C ASN A 13 -7.39 2.81 -0.57
N SER A 14 -6.87 2.81 -1.78
CA SER A 14 -6.11 3.91 -2.36
C SER A 14 -6.79 4.41 -3.63
N CYS A 15 -6.59 5.67 -3.96
CA CYS A 15 -7.18 6.35 -5.11
C CYS A 15 -6.10 7.19 -5.81
N VAL A 16 -6.16 7.30 -7.13
CA VAL A 16 -5.26 8.16 -7.90
C VAL A 16 -6.07 9.11 -8.78
N ALA A 17 -5.64 10.37 -8.79
CA ALA A 17 -6.23 11.44 -9.58
C ALA A 17 -5.16 12.24 -10.30
N ILE A 18 -5.58 12.92 -11.37
CA ILE A 18 -4.75 13.85 -12.14
C ILE A 18 -5.48 15.18 -12.31
N MET A 19 -4.75 16.22 -12.69
CA MET A 19 -5.35 17.42 -13.27
C MET A 19 -5.58 17.22 -14.77
N ASP A 20 -6.84 17.33 -15.18
CA ASP A 20 -7.29 17.34 -16.57
C ASP A 20 -7.80 18.76 -16.89
N GLY A 21 -6.92 19.58 -17.47
CA GLY A 21 -7.12 21.03 -17.49
C GLY A 21 -7.19 21.60 -16.07
N SER A 22 -8.30 22.27 -15.75
CA SER A 22 -8.57 22.86 -14.43
C SER A 22 -9.34 21.93 -13.48
N GLN A 23 -9.77 20.75 -13.93
CA GLN A 23 -10.55 19.82 -13.12
C GLN A 23 -9.73 18.63 -12.67
N ALA A 24 -9.93 18.21 -11.42
CA ALA A 24 -9.37 16.96 -10.93
C ALA A 24 -10.18 15.77 -11.46
N LYS A 25 -9.51 14.75 -11.99
CA LYS A 25 -10.13 13.53 -12.51
C LYS A 25 -9.57 12.31 -11.79
N VAL A 26 -10.46 11.55 -11.15
CA VAL A 26 -10.15 10.23 -10.57
C VAL A 26 -10.07 9.20 -11.70
N LEU A 27 -9.02 8.38 -11.67
CA LEU A 27 -8.76 7.35 -12.67
C LEU A 27 -9.27 5.98 -12.23
N GLU A 28 -9.71 5.19 -13.20
CA GLU A 28 -10.06 3.78 -13.00
C GLU A 28 -8.80 2.92 -13.14
N ASN A 29 -8.64 1.94 -12.24
CA ASN A 29 -7.56 0.97 -12.29
C ASN A 29 -7.79 -0.07 -13.41
N ALA A 30 -6.85 -0.99 -13.57
CA ALA A 30 -6.94 -2.05 -14.59
C ALA A 30 -8.17 -2.96 -14.41
N GLU A 31 -8.73 -3.01 -13.21
CA GLU A 31 -9.92 -3.78 -12.85
C GLU A 31 -11.24 -2.98 -13.01
N GLY A 32 -11.19 -1.75 -13.54
CA GLY A 32 -12.35 -0.89 -13.79
C GLY A 32 -12.90 -0.16 -12.56
N ALA A 33 -12.18 -0.18 -11.44
CA ALA A 33 -12.59 0.46 -10.20
C ALA A 33 -11.85 1.79 -9.97
N ARG A 34 -12.55 2.78 -9.42
CA ARG A 34 -11.98 4.09 -9.04
C ARG A 34 -11.14 4.08 -7.77
N THR A 35 -11.14 2.96 -7.04
CA THR A 35 -10.27 2.76 -5.89
C THR A 35 -9.66 1.36 -5.95
N THR A 36 -8.48 1.22 -5.37
CA THR A 36 -7.75 -0.05 -5.31
C THR A 36 -7.56 -0.44 -3.86
N PRO A 37 -7.89 -1.68 -3.44
CA PRO A 37 -7.60 -2.14 -2.09
C PRO A 37 -6.11 -1.98 -1.74
N SER A 38 -5.81 -1.44 -0.56
CA SER A 38 -4.45 -1.32 -0.03
C SER A 38 -4.00 -2.67 0.56
N VAL A 39 -3.94 -3.67 -0.30
CA VAL A 39 -3.68 -5.07 0.03
C VAL A 39 -2.61 -5.62 -0.90
N VAL A 40 -1.61 -6.29 -0.31
CA VAL A 40 -0.53 -6.97 -1.02
C VAL A 40 -0.51 -8.42 -0.56
N ALA A 41 -0.47 -9.36 -1.49
CA ALA A 41 -0.34 -10.77 -1.17
C ALA A 41 0.92 -11.34 -1.81
N PHE A 42 1.67 -12.12 -1.03
CA PHE A 42 2.85 -12.82 -1.52
C PHE A 42 2.49 -14.25 -1.88
N LEU A 43 2.90 -14.67 -3.06
CA LEU A 43 2.72 -16.03 -3.59
C LEU A 43 4.06 -16.75 -3.59
N GLU A 44 4.05 -18.00 -4.06
CA GLU A 44 5.29 -18.75 -4.31
C GLU A 44 6.11 -18.08 -5.43
N ASN A 45 7.39 -18.45 -5.54
CA ASN A 45 8.30 -17.98 -6.59
C ASN A 45 8.47 -16.45 -6.67
N ASP A 46 8.40 -15.75 -5.53
CA ASP A 46 8.54 -14.29 -5.44
C ASP A 46 7.49 -13.48 -6.23
N GLU A 47 6.39 -14.11 -6.63
CA GLU A 47 5.26 -13.42 -7.21
C GLU A 47 4.46 -12.68 -6.12
N LYS A 48 3.89 -11.53 -6.50
CA LYS A 48 3.05 -10.72 -5.63
C LYS A 48 1.80 -10.24 -6.37
N LEU A 49 0.68 -10.24 -5.65
CA LEU A 49 -0.57 -9.63 -6.08
C LEU A 49 -0.79 -8.32 -5.32
N VAL A 50 -1.38 -7.33 -5.97
CA VAL A 50 -1.72 -6.04 -5.37
C VAL A 50 -3.16 -5.67 -5.71
N GLY A 51 -3.90 -5.12 -4.75
CA GLY A 51 -5.26 -4.63 -4.99
C GLY A 51 -6.32 -5.72 -4.96
N GLN A 52 -7.22 -5.70 -5.93
CA GLN A 52 -8.37 -6.62 -5.96
C GLN A 52 -7.96 -8.10 -6.07
N PRO A 53 -6.94 -8.49 -6.88
CA PRO A 53 -6.44 -9.87 -6.90
C PRO A 53 -5.94 -10.34 -5.53
N ALA A 54 -5.18 -9.51 -4.82
CA ALA A 54 -4.70 -9.82 -3.46
C ALA A 54 -5.87 -9.95 -2.48
N LYS A 55 -6.85 -9.05 -2.53
CA LYS A 55 -8.04 -9.11 -1.65
C LYS A 55 -8.85 -10.39 -1.84
N ARG A 56 -8.99 -10.89 -3.08
CA ARG A 56 -9.81 -12.08 -3.39
C ARG A 56 -9.29 -13.37 -2.74
N GLN A 57 -7.98 -13.50 -2.60
CA GLN A 57 -7.34 -14.70 -2.04
C GLN A 57 -6.99 -14.57 -0.54
N ALA A 58 -7.37 -13.47 0.12
CA ALA A 58 -6.99 -13.19 1.50
C ALA A 58 -7.50 -14.24 2.50
N VAL A 59 -8.59 -14.94 2.19
CA VAL A 59 -9.15 -16.00 3.06
C VAL A 59 -8.34 -17.28 2.97
N THR A 60 -7.88 -17.66 1.77
CA THR A 60 -7.12 -18.90 1.55
C THR A 60 -5.61 -18.74 1.77
N ASN A 61 -5.11 -17.51 1.83
CA ASN A 61 -3.70 -17.19 2.02
C ASN A 61 -3.51 -16.08 3.08
N ALA A 62 -4.16 -16.21 4.23
CA ALA A 62 -4.26 -15.15 5.22
C ALA A 62 -2.90 -14.73 5.82
N GLY A 63 -1.99 -15.68 6.01
CA GLY A 63 -0.67 -15.43 6.60
C GLY A 63 0.29 -14.61 5.72
N ASP A 64 0.11 -14.67 4.39
CA ASP A 64 0.96 -13.97 3.41
C ASP A 64 0.21 -12.82 2.71
N THR A 65 -0.98 -12.45 3.20
CA THR A 65 -1.78 -11.34 2.67
C THR A 65 -1.78 -10.16 3.63
N ILE A 66 -1.02 -9.13 3.28
CA ILE A 66 -0.81 -7.95 4.09
C ILE A 66 -1.85 -6.88 3.74
N PHE A 67 -2.60 -6.44 4.73
CA PHE A 67 -3.55 -5.33 4.66
C PHE A 67 -3.36 -4.39 5.86
N ALA A 68 -3.86 -3.16 5.75
CA ALA A 68 -3.73 -2.15 6.80
C ALA A 68 -2.27 -1.84 7.22
N ALA A 69 -1.29 -2.09 6.34
CA ALA A 69 0.12 -1.81 6.59
C ALA A 69 0.40 -0.35 6.97
N LYS A 70 -0.43 0.60 6.51
CA LYS A 70 -0.36 2.02 6.91
C LYS A 70 -0.48 2.25 8.42
N ARG A 71 -1.06 1.31 9.17
CA ARG A 71 -1.09 1.38 10.65
C ARG A 71 0.28 1.15 11.28
N LEU A 72 1.17 0.45 10.59
CA LEU A 72 2.50 0.06 11.08
C LEU A 72 3.60 1.04 10.64
N ILE A 73 3.35 1.86 9.61
CA ILE A 73 4.31 2.87 9.12
C ILE A 73 4.75 3.78 10.28
N GLY A 74 6.07 3.92 10.41
CA GLY A 74 6.73 4.75 11.41
C GLY A 74 6.56 4.30 12.87
N ARG A 75 6.11 3.06 13.11
CA ARG A 75 5.89 2.55 14.48
C ARG A 75 6.97 1.56 14.93
N LYS A 76 7.29 1.62 16.23
CA LYS A 76 8.13 0.63 16.92
C LYS A 76 7.36 -0.65 17.20
N PHE A 77 8.04 -1.79 17.05
CA PHE A 77 7.47 -3.12 17.26
C PHE A 77 6.86 -3.26 18.67
N ASP A 78 7.56 -2.79 19.69
CA ASP A 78 7.12 -2.91 21.10
C ASP A 78 6.01 -1.91 21.48
N GLY A 79 5.57 -1.04 20.56
CA GLY A 79 4.55 -0.03 20.83
C GLY A 79 3.16 -0.63 21.06
N PRO A 80 2.33 -0.05 21.95
CA PRO A 80 1.06 -0.66 22.38
C PRO A 80 0.06 -0.86 21.24
N SER A 81 0.04 0.06 20.26
CA SER A 81 -0.80 -0.10 19.07
C SER A 81 -0.38 -1.30 18.21
N VAL A 82 0.93 -1.54 18.07
CA VAL A 82 1.46 -2.64 17.27
C VAL A 82 1.22 -3.98 17.97
N GLN A 83 1.43 -4.05 19.28
CA GLN A 83 1.11 -5.24 20.09
C GLN A 83 -0.38 -5.61 20.01
N LYS A 84 -1.26 -4.60 19.98
CA LYS A 84 -2.69 -4.82 19.74
C LYS A 84 -2.99 -5.32 18.32
N ASP A 85 -2.27 -4.85 17.30
CA ASP A 85 -2.45 -5.32 15.93
C ASP A 85 -1.92 -6.75 15.74
N ILE A 86 -0.81 -7.13 16.40
CA ILE A 86 -0.25 -8.51 16.39
C ILE A 86 -1.30 -9.55 16.78
N SER A 87 -2.15 -9.26 17.76
CA SER A 87 -3.20 -10.20 18.21
C SER A 87 -4.45 -10.22 17.31
N LYS A 88 -4.51 -9.38 16.28
CA LYS A 88 -5.72 -9.19 15.46
C LYS A 88 -5.55 -9.55 14.00
N VAL A 89 -4.33 -9.48 13.46
CA VAL A 89 -4.07 -9.74 12.05
C VAL A 89 -3.56 -11.18 11.85
N PRO A 90 -3.87 -11.81 10.71
CA PRO A 90 -3.46 -13.19 10.44
C PRO A 90 -2.00 -13.31 9.96
N TYR A 91 -1.44 -12.25 9.40
CA TYR A 91 -0.05 -12.20 8.96
C TYR A 91 0.91 -11.88 10.11
N LYS A 92 2.19 -12.20 9.94
CA LYS A 92 3.19 -11.93 10.98
C LYS A 92 3.64 -10.48 10.92
N ILE A 93 3.54 -9.79 12.06
CA ILE A 93 4.28 -8.55 12.32
C ILE A 93 5.53 -8.95 13.10
N VAL A 94 6.69 -8.48 12.67
CA VAL A 94 8.00 -8.87 13.19
C VAL A 94 8.83 -7.65 13.57
N LYS A 95 9.74 -7.82 14.53
CA LYS A 95 10.72 -6.80 14.88
C LYS A 95 11.84 -6.78 13.85
N SER A 96 12.11 -5.61 13.30
CA SER A 96 13.30 -5.36 12.48
C SER A 96 14.52 -5.06 13.34
N ASP A 97 15.70 -5.00 12.72
CA ASP A 97 16.98 -4.85 13.43
C ASP A 97 17.08 -3.50 14.17
N ASN A 98 16.39 -2.46 13.70
CA ASN A 98 16.31 -1.14 14.35
C ASN A 98 15.12 -1.00 15.32
N GLY A 99 14.40 -2.09 15.58
CA GLY A 99 13.24 -2.15 16.46
C GLY A 99 11.91 -1.68 15.86
N ASP A 100 11.86 -1.33 14.57
CA ASP A 100 10.62 -0.95 13.88
C ASP A 100 9.72 -2.17 13.62
N ALA A 101 8.41 -1.93 13.55
CA ALA A 101 7.41 -2.93 13.21
C ALA A 101 7.44 -3.20 11.70
N TRP A 102 7.87 -4.40 11.32
CA TRP A 102 7.87 -4.90 9.95
C TRP A 102 6.84 -6.02 9.80
N VAL A 103 6.62 -6.48 8.57
CA VAL A 103 5.78 -7.65 8.29
C VAL A 103 6.60 -8.75 7.63
N GLU A 104 6.13 -9.98 7.70
CA GLU A 104 6.72 -11.11 6.98
C GLU A 104 5.70 -11.66 5.98
N GLY A 105 6.15 -11.92 4.75
CA GLY A 105 5.39 -12.63 3.73
C GLY A 105 6.31 -13.64 3.03
N LYS A 106 5.88 -14.90 2.97
CA LYS A 106 6.67 -16.03 2.43
C LYS A 106 8.08 -16.11 3.03
N GLY A 107 8.20 -15.88 4.33
CA GLY A 107 9.47 -15.93 5.07
C GLY A 107 10.39 -14.74 4.84
N LYS A 108 10.00 -13.76 4.01
CA LYS A 108 10.78 -12.53 3.77
C LYS A 108 10.21 -11.38 4.56
N LYS A 109 11.08 -10.59 5.20
CA LYS A 109 10.71 -9.40 5.97
C LYS A 109 10.57 -8.19 5.04
N TYR A 110 9.52 -7.40 5.24
CA TYR A 110 9.24 -6.17 4.51
C TYR A 110 8.90 -5.05 5.47
N SER A 111 9.43 -3.86 5.22
CA SER A 111 9.00 -2.66 5.93
C SER A 111 7.58 -2.26 5.50
N PRO A 112 6.80 -1.60 6.37
CA PRO A 112 5.49 -1.08 5.99
C PRO A 112 5.56 -0.12 4.78
N ALA A 113 6.66 0.62 4.65
CA ALA A 113 6.92 1.49 3.50
C ALA A 113 7.08 0.69 2.19
N GLN A 114 7.77 -0.47 2.21
CA GLN A 114 7.87 -1.35 1.04
C GLN A 114 6.49 -1.91 0.64
N ILE A 115 5.67 -2.32 1.61
CA ILE A 115 4.29 -2.77 1.33
C ILE A 115 3.46 -1.66 0.69
N SER A 116 3.52 -0.45 1.24
CA SER A 116 2.86 0.72 0.64
C SER A 116 3.42 1.10 -0.72
N ALA A 117 4.72 0.91 -0.97
CA ALA A 117 5.32 1.16 -2.28
C ALA A 117 4.75 0.27 -3.38
N PHE A 118 4.41 -1.00 -3.07
CA PHE A 118 3.72 -1.86 -4.05
C PHE A 118 2.33 -1.33 -4.41
N VAL A 119 1.60 -0.74 -3.46
CA VAL A 119 0.31 -0.09 -3.72
C VAL A 119 0.51 1.19 -4.55
N LEU A 120 1.50 2.01 -4.19
CA LEU A 120 1.85 3.23 -4.94
C LEU A 120 2.28 2.92 -6.38
N GLN A 121 3.00 1.82 -6.60
CA GLN A 121 3.41 1.36 -7.91
C GLN A 121 2.19 1.02 -8.78
N LYS A 122 1.17 0.35 -8.24
CA LYS A 122 -0.11 0.12 -8.94
C LYS A 122 -0.86 1.43 -9.25
N MET A 123 -0.77 2.44 -8.38
CA MET A 123 -1.37 3.77 -8.62
C MET A 123 -0.65 4.51 -9.74
N LYS A 124 0.68 4.44 -9.76
CA LYS A 124 1.51 4.96 -10.84
C LYS A 124 1.17 4.29 -12.17
N GLU A 125 1.15 2.96 -12.22
CA GLU A 125 0.79 2.20 -13.44
C GLU A 125 -0.59 2.57 -13.98
N THR A 126 -1.56 2.77 -13.08
CA THR A 126 -2.91 3.24 -13.43
C THR A 126 -2.87 4.60 -14.12
N ALA A 127 -2.10 5.55 -13.58
CA ALA A 127 -1.94 6.87 -14.18
C ALA A 127 -1.16 6.83 -15.49
N GLU A 128 -0.07 6.05 -15.57
CA GLU A 128 0.75 5.90 -16.79
C GLU A 128 -0.06 5.30 -17.94
N LYS A 129 -0.87 4.27 -17.66
CA LYS A 129 -1.77 3.65 -18.64
C LYS A 129 -2.77 4.66 -19.20
N TYR A 130 -3.35 5.50 -18.35
CA TYR A 130 -4.29 6.54 -18.78
C TYR A 130 -3.60 7.66 -19.57
N LEU A 131 -2.41 8.09 -19.14
CA LEU A 131 -1.69 9.22 -19.73
C LEU A 131 -0.89 8.86 -20.99
N GLY A 132 -0.60 7.57 -21.22
CA GLY A 132 0.23 7.12 -22.33
C GLY A 132 1.71 7.53 -22.21
N GLN A 133 2.17 7.87 -21.01
CA GLN A 133 3.55 8.33 -20.75
C GLN A 133 3.97 8.02 -19.30
N ALA A 134 5.28 8.08 -19.05
CA ALA A 134 5.85 7.85 -17.73
C ALA A 134 5.48 8.95 -16.71
N VAL A 135 5.20 8.53 -15.48
CA VAL A 135 4.91 9.40 -14.32
C VAL A 135 6.04 9.27 -13.32
N THR A 136 6.70 10.40 -13.02
CA THR A 136 7.85 10.43 -12.10
C THR A 136 7.64 11.31 -10.87
N LYS A 137 6.49 11.98 -10.75
CA LYS A 137 6.17 12.90 -9.66
C LYS A 137 4.78 12.62 -9.09
N ALA A 138 4.65 12.66 -7.77
CA ALA A 138 3.38 12.46 -7.09
C ALA A 138 3.25 13.36 -5.84
N VAL A 139 2.02 13.69 -5.49
CA VAL A 139 1.61 14.18 -4.18
C VAL A 139 0.90 13.02 -3.47
N ILE A 140 1.31 12.68 -2.26
CA ILE A 140 0.77 11.51 -1.52
C ILE A 140 0.16 11.98 -0.20
N THR A 141 -1.04 11.51 0.12
CA THR A 141 -1.74 11.88 1.35
C THR A 141 -1.22 11.15 2.59
N VAL A 142 -1.18 11.86 3.71
CA VAL A 142 -1.02 11.29 5.05
C VAL A 142 -2.10 11.86 5.99
N PRO A 143 -2.49 11.12 7.04
CA PRO A 143 -3.36 11.67 8.08
C PRO A 143 -2.73 12.90 8.75
N ALA A 144 -3.54 13.89 9.09
CA ALA A 144 -3.07 15.13 9.70
C ALA A 144 -2.35 14.94 11.06
N TYR A 145 -2.60 13.81 11.73
CA TYR A 145 -1.99 13.46 13.03
C TYR A 145 -0.76 12.53 12.89
N PHE A 146 -0.28 12.25 11.68
CA PHE A 146 0.99 11.55 11.50
C PHE A 146 2.12 12.37 12.13
N ASN A 147 3.01 11.69 12.84
CA ASN A 147 4.21 12.31 13.38
C ASN A 147 5.35 12.26 12.34
N ASP A 148 6.51 12.84 12.68
CA ASP A 148 7.67 12.93 11.78
C ASP A 148 8.17 11.59 11.22
N SER A 149 8.05 10.50 11.99
CA SER A 149 8.48 9.17 11.55
C SER A 149 7.48 8.47 10.60
N GLN A 150 6.24 8.97 10.50
CA GLN A 150 5.14 8.32 9.77
C GLN A 150 4.84 8.99 8.43
#